data_AF-A0A316HDP9-F1
#
_entry.id   AF-A0A316HDP9-F1
#
_cell.length_a   1.000
_cell.length_b   1.000
_cell.length_c   1.000
_cell.angle_alpha   90.00
_cell.angle_beta   90.00
_cell.angle_gamma   90.00
#
_symmetry.space_group_name_H-M   'P 1'
#
loop_
_entity.id
_entity.type
_entity.pdbx_description
1 polymer ?
#
loop_
_entity_poly.entity_id
_entity_poly.type
_entity_poly.pdbx_seq_one_letter_code
_entity_poly.pdbx_strand_id
1 'polypeptide(L)'
;MSIITSDPQISYNKLNEFLARWPLHAVETMALTDYTQVGNPDTFTYLLEHGSESIGILGGGTSSKFGIWSRASDKDGSSPAFLFTPEYKWFKKYGEDPGAAFQRVKANIVAIIRNAEAGNFSAIDTIDIDSMTKWKIAFIYSNYKLLPIYKKEIIRKLAKHFEYDDYATAPLSVLHQFILTKRETDEDFFDFASKYYQIATDIPDRNYYIIGSKYEDDNGNDVVNVFPDMLEKSAIATGFFWNTDFSGLVGQDFTTIGKWINENISHDEPKFDTSSRTLKYFLNLKKGDLVAVKSHGRFNNLTIIAYAEVTEVNGTVYQFGDPDLGHLINVNFLETGLRIDTGLNYALTIHKIIPGEKEGHFEKIFGSYAITGVNDEFSLEEPTEGDATDEEPMDDDIRTKDTFSFTRNIETTQLVKQVHNQIQNGFAQYLKKMFPDDKVGTERKRIDIWRRNDFSFFIYEVKPYNSAFTCIREALGQLTDYAFSKKTSLEKHLVVVGTQPPDERELRYLNFLNEKIGLKLSYECYSIETNTSTTYC
;
A
#
# COMPACT_ATOMS: atom_id res chain seq x y z
N MET A 1 -5.88 -8.78 15.02
CA MET A 1 -5.59 -9.03 16.44
C MET A 1 -4.12 -9.31 16.61
N SER A 2 -3.45 -8.28 17.12
CA SER A 2 -2.08 -8.15 17.53
C SER A 2 -2.20 -7.21 18.72
N ILE A 3 -1.66 -7.59 19.87
CA ILE A 3 -1.43 -6.65 20.96
C ILE A 3 0.01 -6.91 21.35
N ILE A 4 0.94 -6.18 20.74
CA ILE A 4 2.23 -5.97 21.40
C ILE A 4 1.88 -4.99 22.52
N THR A 5 1.91 -5.50 23.74
CA THR A 5 1.45 -4.84 24.96
C THR A 5 2.09 -3.46 25.12
N SER A 6 1.39 -2.50 25.72
CA SER A 6 1.88 -1.13 25.97
C SER A 6 3.06 -1.02 26.96
N ASP A 7 3.58 -2.16 27.42
CA ASP A 7 4.73 -2.26 28.32
C ASP A 7 5.71 -3.32 27.77
N PRO A 8 6.88 -2.91 27.23
CA PRO A 8 7.94 -3.80 26.78
C PRO A 8 8.37 -4.85 27.81
N GLN A 9 8.29 -4.53 29.11
CA GLN A 9 8.76 -5.43 30.17
C GLN A 9 7.95 -6.75 30.20
N ILE A 10 6.67 -6.69 29.85
CA ILE A 10 5.80 -7.89 29.75
C ILE A 10 6.30 -8.79 28.61
N SER A 11 6.70 -8.20 27.49
CA SER A 11 7.24 -8.92 26.33
C SER A 11 8.59 -9.56 26.63
N TYR A 12 9.50 -8.84 27.30
CA TYR A 12 10.78 -9.38 27.78
C TYR A 12 10.60 -10.55 28.74
N ASN A 13 9.76 -10.39 29.76
CA ASN A 13 9.48 -11.44 30.73
C ASN A 13 8.92 -12.67 30.04
N LYS A 14 8.01 -12.48 29.08
CA LYS A 14 7.39 -13.60 28.40
C LYS A 14 8.34 -14.36 27.48
N LEU A 15 9.22 -13.66 26.78
CA LEU A 15 10.27 -14.28 25.99
C LEU A 15 11.20 -15.13 26.89
N ASN A 16 11.59 -14.60 28.05
CA ASN A 16 12.42 -15.31 29.02
C ASN A 16 11.74 -16.55 29.60
N GLU A 17 10.45 -16.46 29.95
CA GLU A 17 9.65 -17.61 30.40
C GLU A 17 9.61 -18.72 29.35
N PHE A 18 9.41 -18.36 28.07
CA PHE A 18 9.40 -19.33 26.97
C PHE A 18 10.77 -20.01 26.81
N LEU A 19 11.85 -19.22 26.75
CA LEU A 19 13.22 -19.73 26.62
C LEU A 19 13.66 -20.57 27.81
N ALA A 20 13.19 -20.27 29.02
CA ALA A 20 13.44 -21.08 30.20
C ALA A 20 12.74 -22.45 30.14
N ARG A 21 11.53 -22.50 29.60
CA ARG A 21 10.76 -23.74 29.45
C ARG A 21 11.21 -24.59 28.26
N TRP A 22 11.62 -23.95 27.17
CA TRP A 22 12.01 -24.59 25.92
C TRP A 22 13.38 -24.09 25.44
N PRO A 23 14.48 -24.32 26.17
CA PRO A 23 15.81 -24.14 25.61
C PRO A 23 16.07 -25.17 24.49
N LEU A 24 17.04 -24.92 23.60
CA LEU A 24 17.35 -25.81 22.47
C LEU A 24 17.46 -27.29 22.88
N HIS A 25 18.17 -27.59 23.97
CA HIS A 25 18.34 -28.97 24.45
C HIS A 25 17.00 -29.63 24.81
N ALA A 26 16.05 -28.87 25.40
CA ALA A 26 14.72 -29.38 25.73
C ALA A 26 13.93 -29.66 24.46
N VAL A 27 14.02 -28.79 23.45
CA VAL A 27 13.39 -28.98 22.14
C VAL A 27 13.97 -30.21 21.42
N GLU A 28 15.27 -30.45 21.50
CA GLU A 28 15.92 -31.62 20.91
C GLU A 28 15.42 -32.94 21.53
N THR A 29 15.22 -32.94 22.87
CA THR A 29 14.78 -34.12 23.61
C THR A 29 13.27 -34.27 23.76
N MET A 30 12.47 -33.27 23.35
CA MET A 30 11.02 -33.28 23.58
C MET A 30 10.34 -34.49 22.93
N ALA A 31 9.39 -35.07 23.64
CA ALA A 31 8.50 -36.11 23.12
C ALA A 31 7.33 -35.49 22.33
N LEU A 32 6.57 -36.32 21.62
CA LEU A 32 5.39 -35.84 20.88
C LEU A 32 4.33 -35.24 21.83
N THR A 33 4.15 -35.79 23.03
CA THR A 33 3.24 -35.26 24.05
C THR A 33 3.67 -33.91 24.61
N ASP A 34 4.98 -33.67 24.67
CA ASP A 34 5.57 -32.39 25.06
C ASP A 34 5.39 -31.33 23.96
N TYR A 35 5.38 -31.78 22.71
CA TYR A 35 5.15 -30.93 21.56
C TYR A 35 3.69 -30.49 21.43
N THR A 36 2.75 -31.43 21.51
CA THR A 36 1.31 -31.19 21.37
C THR A 36 0.48 -32.22 22.13
N GLN A 37 -0.44 -31.76 22.97
CA GLN A 37 -1.37 -32.62 23.71
C GLN A 37 -2.62 -31.82 24.12
N VAL A 38 -3.79 -32.37 23.80
CA VAL A 38 -5.07 -31.74 24.15
C VAL A 38 -5.19 -31.61 25.67
N GLY A 39 -5.58 -30.42 26.12
CA GLY A 39 -5.76 -30.12 27.55
C GLY A 39 -4.48 -29.88 28.33
N ASN A 40 -3.30 -29.93 27.67
CA ASN A 40 -2.03 -29.62 28.31
C ASN A 40 -1.53 -28.22 27.89
N PRO A 41 -1.63 -27.21 28.78
CA PRO A 41 -1.21 -25.84 28.48
C PRO A 41 0.31 -25.63 28.53
N ASP A 42 1.09 -26.65 28.87
CA ASP A 42 2.56 -26.57 28.97
C ASP A 42 3.26 -27.15 27.73
N THR A 43 2.51 -27.48 26.67
CA THR A 43 3.09 -28.01 25.43
C THR A 43 3.76 -26.91 24.60
N PHE A 44 4.75 -27.29 23.79
CA PHE A 44 5.48 -26.36 22.94
C PHE A 44 4.53 -25.56 22.02
N THR A 45 3.60 -26.22 21.33
CA THR A 45 2.65 -25.56 20.43
C THR A 45 1.66 -24.67 21.18
N TYR A 46 1.19 -25.08 22.36
CA TYR A 46 0.30 -24.25 23.17
C TYR A 46 0.99 -22.98 23.65
N LEU A 47 2.20 -23.09 24.21
CA LEU A 47 2.94 -21.91 24.67
C LEU A 47 3.33 -21.01 23.48
N LEU A 48 3.60 -21.59 22.31
CA LEU A 48 3.92 -20.84 21.09
C LEU A 48 2.70 -20.07 20.56
N GLU A 49 1.48 -20.56 20.77
CA GLU A 49 0.25 -19.89 20.32
C GLU A 49 -0.34 -18.93 21.36
N HIS A 50 -0.61 -19.46 22.55
CA HIS A 50 -1.36 -18.79 23.62
C HIS A 50 -0.47 -18.36 24.78
N GLY A 51 0.64 -19.06 25.01
CA GLY A 51 1.57 -18.71 26.09
C GLY A 51 2.37 -17.45 25.79
N SER A 52 2.51 -17.03 24.54
CA SER A 52 3.45 -16.00 24.08
C SER A 52 2.78 -14.87 23.29
N GLU A 53 1.60 -14.44 23.74
CA GLU A 53 0.79 -13.42 23.05
C GLU A 53 1.43 -12.03 23.04
N SER A 54 2.09 -11.62 24.14
CA SER A 54 2.77 -10.31 24.25
C SER A 54 3.94 -10.14 23.29
N ILE A 55 4.52 -11.25 22.81
CA ILE A 55 5.54 -11.27 21.76
C ILE A 55 4.98 -11.62 20.38
N GLY A 56 3.69 -11.39 20.16
CA GLY A 56 3.00 -11.55 18.87
C GLY A 56 2.16 -12.83 18.79
N ILE A 57 0.89 -12.69 18.41
CA ILE A 57 -0.09 -13.78 18.37
C ILE A 57 -0.02 -14.55 17.04
N LEU A 58 -0.07 -15.89 17.09
CA LEU A 58 -0.28 -16.75 15.91
C LEU A 58 -1.78 -16.87 15.59
N GLY A 59 -2.43 -15.76 15.22
CA GLY A 59 -3.89 -15.70 15.01
C GLY A 59 -4.39 -16.39 13.73
N GLY A 60 -5.65 -16.83 13.75
CA GLY A 60 -6.47 -17.03 12.54
C GLY A 60 -6.24 -18.30 11.71
N GLY A 61 -5.72 -19.39 12.29
CA GLY A 61 -5.49 -20.64 11.56
C GLY A 61 -5.82 -21.89 12.39
N THR A 62 -6.06 -23.02 11.72
CA THR A 62 -6.21 -24.32 12.38
C THR A 62 -4.86 -24.79 12.93
N SER A 63 -4.86 -25.78 13.82
CA SER A 63 -3.64 -26.39 14.38
C SER A 63 -2.72 -27.03 13.32
N SER A 64 -3.16 -27.10 12.06
CA SER A 64 -2.35 -27.55 10.93
C SER A 64 -1.04 -26.78 10.75
N LYS A 65 -0.97 -25.50 11.15
CA LYS A 65 0.26 -24.69 11.11
C LYS A 65 1.47 -25.34 11.83
N PHE A 66 1.22 -26.21 12.81
CA PHE A 66 2.24 -26.94 13.55
C PHE A 66 2.71 -28.23 12.88
N GLY A 67 2.17 -28.58 11.71
CA GLY A 67 2.57 -29.76 10.94
C GLY A 67 1.99 -31.09 11.45
N ILE A 68 2.06 -31.32 12.77
CA ILE A 68 1.38 -32.40 13.51
C ILE A 68 0.74 -31.81 14.78
N TRP A 69 -0.48 -32.24 15.11
CA TRP A 69 -1.21 -31.75 16.28
C TRP A 69 -2.10 -32.84 16.88
N SER A 70 -2.37 -32.71 18.19
CA SER A 70 -3.29 -33.58 18.92
C SER A 70 -4.75 -33.19 18.67
N ARG A 71 -5.65 -34.17 18.56
CA ARG A 71 -7.07 -33.97 18.20
C ARG A 71 -7.98 -34.08 19.42
N ALA A 72 -8.95 -33.16 19.53
CA ALA A 72 -9.96 -33.18 20.58
C ALA A 72 -11.32 -33.76 20.11
N SER A 73 -11.59 -33.79 18.80
CA SER A 73 -12.83 -34.34 18.25
C SER A 73 -12.68 -34.76 16.77
N ASP A 74 -13.63 -35.56 16.27
CA ASP A 74 -13.68 -36.02 14.88
C ASP A 74 -14.20 -35.01 13.86
N LYS A 75 -14.31 -33.72 14.24
CA LYS A 75 -14.85 -32.67 13.38
C LYS A 75 -13.88 -32.16 12.30
N ASP A 76 -12.67 -32.71 12.23
CA ASP A 76 -11.67 -32.27 11.26
C ASP A 76 -11.90 -32.94 9.89
N GLY A 77 -12.34 -32.15 8.91
CA GLY A 77 -12.61 -32.62 7.54
C GLY A 77 -11.52 -33.50 6.92
N SER A 78 -11.93 -34.42 6.06
CA SER A 78 -11.05 -35.31 5.30
C SER A 78 -10.42 -34.52 4.15
N SER A 79 -9.10 -34.34 4.17
CA SER A 79 -8.33 -33.88 3.02
C SER A 79 -7.23 -34.89 2.73
N PRO A 80 -6.94 -35.19 1.43
CA PRO A 80 -5.94 -36.16 1.04
C PRO A 80 -4.51 -35.76 1.43
N ALA A 81 -4.31 -34.50 1.84
CA ALA A 81 -3.02 -34.00 2.32
C ALA A 81 -2.69 -34.43 3.76
N PHE A 82 -3.66 -34.95 4.51
CA PHE A 82 -3.50 -35.30 5.92
C PHE A 82 -3.62 -36.80 6.17
N LEU A 83 -2.88 -37.26 7.17
CA LEU A 83 -3.05 -38.55 7.83
C LEU A 83 -3.49 -38.31 9.27
N PHE A 84 -4.16 -39.27 9.88
CA PHE A 84 -4.64 -39.16 11.26
C PHE A 84 -4.72 -40.50 11.98
N THR A 85 -4.59 -40.44 13.30
CA THR A 85 -5.01 -41.47 14.27
C THR A 85 -6.15 -40.89 15.12
N PRO A 86 -6.72 -41.64 16.09
CA PRO A 86 -7.64 -41.06 17.06
C PRO A 86 -7.02 -39.87 17.83
N GLU A 87 -5.72 -39.91 18.09
CA GLU A 87 -5.01 -38.94 18.94
C GLU A 87 -4.38 -37.78 18.15
N TYR A 88 -3.87 -38.03 16.93
CA TYR A 88 -3.07 -37.05 16.18
C TYR A 88 -3.53 -36.88 14.74
N LYS A 89 -3.26 -35.70 14.16
CA LYS A 89 -3.39 -35.40 12.74
C LYS A 89 -2.14 -34.70 12.24
N TRP A 90 -1.68 -35.00 11.03
CA TRP A 90 -0.48 -34.41 10.45
C TRP A 90 -0.54 -34.36 8.92
N PHE A 91 0.30 -33.52 8.31
CA PHE A 91 0.47 -33.56 6.85
C PHE A 91 1.27 -34.79 6.42
N LYS A 92 0.79 -35.49 5.40
CA LYS A 92 1.45 -36.68 4.82
C LYS A 92 2.92 -36.42 4.43
N LYS A 93 3.25 -35.21 3.99
CA LYS A 93 4.63 -34.81 3.63
C LYS A 93 5.64 -34.94 4.78
N TYR A 94 5.18 -34.94 6.03
CA TYR A 94 6.06 -35.04 7.18
C TYR A 94 6.41 -36.48 7.57
N GLY A 95 5.58 -37.47 7.21
CA GLY A 95 5.83 -38.88 7.50
C GLY A 95 4.57 -39.74 7.35
N GLU A 96 4.76 -41.05 7.35
CA GLU A 96 3.68 -42.04 7.20
C GLU A 96 2.95 -42.35 8.53
N ASP A 97 3.56 -42.02 9.66
CA ASP A 97 3.02 -42.21 11.01
C ASP A 97 3.27 -40.97 11.91
N PRO A 98 2.58 -40.83 13.06
CA PRO A 98 2.73 -39.67 13.95
C PRO A 98 4.16 -39.46 14.43
N GLY A 99 4.90 -40.54 14.71
CA GLY A 99 6.28 -40.50 15.18
C GLY A 99 7.21 -39.98 14.10
N ALA A 100 7.13 -40.54 12.88
CA ALA A 100 7.93 -40.08 11.74
C ALA A 100 7.64 -38.60 11.41
N ALA A 101 6.37 -38.22 11.39
CA ALA A 101 5.95 -36.84 11.16
C ALA A 101 6.48 -35.89 12.22
N PHE A 102 6.37 -36.27 13.49
CA PHE A 102 6.92 -35.51 14.60
C PHE A 102 8.44 -35.34 14.50
N GLN A 103 9.20 -36.41 14.22
CA GLN A 103 10.64 -36.30 14.10
C GLN A 103 11.05 -35.35 12.96
N ARG A 104 10.32 -35.35 11.83
CA ARG A 104 10.60 -34.42 10.73
C ARG A 104 10.27 -32.97 11.10
N VAL A 105 9.12 -32.73 11.71
CA VAL A 105 8.74 -31.39 12.18
C VAL A 105 9.72 -30.89 13.24
N LYS A 106 10.08 -31.73 14.22
CA LYS A 106 11.09 -31.41 15.24
C LYS A 106 12.44 -31.09 14.61
N ALA A 107 12.90 -31.85 13.62
CA ALA A 107 14.15 -31.57 12.91
C ALA A 107 14.12 -30.20 12.23
N ASN A 108 12.99 -29.83 11.61
CA ASN A 108 12.81 -28.50 11.02
C ASN A 108 12.83 -27.39 12.09
N ILE A 109 12.15 -27.58 13.23
CA ILE A 109 12.17 -26.63 14.36
C ILE A 109 13.59 -26.45 14.89
N VAL A 110 14.31 -27.54 15.15
CA VAL A 110 15.70 -27.50 15.62
C VAL A 110 16.59 -26.79 14.60
N ALA A 111 16.39 -27.01 13.31
CA ALA A 111 17.11 -26.31 12.26
C ALA A 111 16.80 -24.79 12.27
N ILE A 112 15.56 -24.38 12.50
CA ILE A 112 15.19 -22.96 12.64
C ILE A 112 15.92 -22.35 13.84
N ILE A 113 15.86 -23.01 15.01
CA ILE A 113 16.49 -22.52 16.25
C ILE A 113 17.99 -22.33 16.07
N ARG A 114 18.69 -23.36 15.58
CA ARG A 114 20.15 -23.30 15.39
C ARG A 114 20.57 -22.21 14.40
N ASN A 115 19.81 -22.04 13.31
CA ASN A 115 20.09 -20.97 12.35
C ASN A 115 19.80 -19.59 12.95
N ALA A 116 18.75 -19.44 13.77
CA ALA A 116 18.43 -18.19 14.43
C ALA A 116 19.50 -17.78 15.45
N GLU A 117 19.95 -18.73 16.29
CA GLU A 117 21.03 -18.50 17.28
C GLU A 117 22.35 -18.12 16.58
N ALA A 118 22.64 -18.78 15.45
CA ALA A 118 23.82 -18.48 14.63
C ALA A 118 23.71 -17.20 13.79
N GLY A 119 22.52 -16.58 13.69
CA GLY A 119 22.27 -15.43 12.81
C GLY A 119 22.20 -15.77 11.31
N ASN A 120 22.07 -17.06 10.96
CA ASN A 120 21.97 -17.53 9.57
C ASN A 120 20.50 -17.52 9.09
N PHE A 121 19.89 -16.34 9.06
CA PHE A 121 18.45 -16.20 8.77
C PHE A 121 18.06 -16.60 7.35
N SER A 122 18.96 -16.47 6.37
CA SER A 122 18.70 -16.87 4.99
C SER A 122 18.44 -18.37 4.84
N ALA A 123 19.06 -19.20 5.70
CA ALA A 123 18.81 -20.63 5.71
C ALA A 123 17.43 -20.99 6.27
N ILE A 124 16.77 -20.06 6.98
CA ILE A 124 15.44 -20.26 7.55
C ILE A 124 14.36 -20.12 6.47
N ASP A 125 14.52 -19.21 5.49
CA ASP A 125 13.49 -18.91 4.48
C ASP A 125 12.90 -20.16 3.82
N THR A 126 13.75 -21.15 3.51
CA THR A 126 13.40 -22.38 2.77
C THR A 126 12.92 -23.53 3.66
N ILE A 127 13.00 -23.43 4.99
CA ILE A 127 12.56 -24.50 5.88
C ILE A 127 11.04 -24.70 5.78
N ASP A 128 10.64 -25.97 5.61
CA ASP A 128 9.25 -26.38 5.42
C ASP A 128 8.49 -26.47 6.75
N ILE A 129 8.03 -25.32 7.21
CA ILE A 129 7.04 -25.11 8.28
C ILE A 129 6.16 -23.92 7.85
N ASP A 130 4.92 -23.85 8.35
CA ASP A 130 4.06 -22.68 8.18
C ASP A 130 4.82 -21.37 8.44
N SER A 131 4.64 -20.39 7.56
CA SER A 131 5.46 -19.19 7.55
C SER A 131 5.40 -18.42 8.87
N MET A 132 4.22 -18.26 9.47
CA MET A 132 4.09 -17.51 10.74
C MET A 132 4.74 -18.27 11.88
N THR A 133 4.50 -19.58 11.96
CA THR A 133 5.09 -20.47 12.97
C THR A 133 6.61 -20.46 12.89
N LYS A 134 7.15 -20.55 11.66
CA LYS A 134 8.59 -20.52 11.37
C LYS A 134 9.25 -19.23 11.87
N TRP A 135 8.71 -18.07 11.50
CA TRP A 135 9.30 -16.78 11.88
C TRP A 135 9.13 -16.45 13.36
N LYS A 136 8.06 -16.94 14.01
CA LYS A 136 7.92 -16.84 15.47
C LYS A 136 8.98 -17.64 16.21
N ILE A 137 9.21 -18.90 15.81
CA ILE A 137 10.30 -19.69 16.38
C ILE A 137 11.63 -18.99 16.12
N ALA A 138 11.89 -18.54 14.88
CA ALA A 138 13.13 -17.83 14.57
C ALA A 138 13.34 -16.60 15.46
N PHE A 139 12.31 -15.77 15.65
CA PHE A 139 12.36 -14.60 16.53
C PHE A 139 12.75 -14.97 17.97
N ILE A 140 12.07 -15.95 18.56
CA ILE A 140 12.28 -16.35 19.97
C ILE A 140 13.74 -16.67 20.26
N TYR A 141 14.44 -17.33 19.33
CA TYR A 141 15.84 -17.76 19.51
C TYR A 141 16.86 -16.86 18.79
N SER A 142 16.43 -15.73 18.22
CA SER A 142 17.31 -14.82 17.46
C SER A 142 18.13 -13.87 18.33
N ASN A 143 17.81 -13.76 19.63
CA ASN A 143 18.34 -12.72 20.52
C ASN A 143 18.11 -11.30 19.95
N TYR A 144 16.84 -10.97 19.67
CA TYR A 144 16.39 -9.66 19.14
C TYR A 144 16.93 -9.29 17.76
N LYS A 145 17.45 -10.26 17.00
CA LYS A 145 17.92 -10.06 15.62
C LYS A 145 16.83 -10.26 14.58
N LEU A 146 15.59 -10.55 14.97
CA LEU A 146 14.41 -10.58 14.10
C LEU A 146 13.27 -9.84 14.79
N LEU A 147 12.25 -9.41 14.04
CA LEU A 147 11.08 -8.71 14.59
C LEU A 147 10.02 -9.70 15.10
N PRO A 148 9.25 -9.35 16.15
CA PRO A 148 8.08 -10.12 16.60
C PRO A 148 6.85 -9.90 15.68
N ILE A 149 7.06 -9.87 14.36
CA ILE A 149 6.05 -9.63 13.32
C ILE A 149 6.14 -10.76 12.29
N TYR A 150 5.14 -11.64 12.26
CA TYR A 150 5.25 -12.93 11.54
C TYR A 150 4.45 -13.00 10.24
N LYS A 151 3.56 -12.04 10.00
CA LYS A 151 2.78 -11.94 8.77
C LYS A 151 3.65 -11.36 7.67
N LYS A 152 3.82 -12.11 6.58
CA LYS A 152 4.59 -11.69 5.41
C LYS A 152 4.09 -10.35 4.86
N GLU A 153 2.78 -10.14 4.88
CA GLU A 153 2.14 -8.93 4.35
C GLU A 153 2.57 -7.68 5.14
N ILE A 154 2.65 -7.80 6.46
CA ILE A 154 3.04 -6.69 7.35
C ILE A 154 4.53 -6.38 7.21
N ILE A 155 5.40 -7.40 7.16
CA ILE A 155 6.83 -7.21 6.91
C ILE A 155 7.06 -6.54 5.55
N ARG A 156 6.33 -6.94 4.51
CA ARG A 156 6.43 -6.30 3.20
C ARG A 156 5.91 -4.87 3.19
N LYS A 157 4.82 -4.58 3.90
CA LYS A 157 4.35 -3.19 4.10
C LYS A 157 5.41 -2.33 4.78
N LEU A 158 6.10 -2.87 5.79
CA LEU A 158 7.18 -2.16 6.46
C LEU A 158 8.41 -1.96 5.59
N ALA A 159 8.84 -2.99 4.87
CA ALA A 159 9.94 -2.87 3.93
C ALA A 159 9.62 -1.84 2.83
N LYS A 160 8.37 -1.81 2.34
CA LYS A 160 7.89 -0.76 1.42
C LYS A 160 7.94 0.62 2.06
N HIS A 161 7.42 0.74 3.28
CA HIS A 161 7.39 1.98 4.04
C HIS A 161 8.79 2.59 4.22
N PHE A 162 9.80 1.74 4.39
CA PHE A 162 11.20 2.12 4.48
C PHE A 162 11.95 2.12 3.13
N GLU A 163 11.23 2.12 2.01
CA GLU A 163 11.80 2.27 0.66
C GLU A 163 12.79 1.17 0.26
N TYR A 164 12.49 -0.09 0.58
CA TYR A 164 13.27 -1.22 0.09
C TYR A 164 12.84 -1.59 -1.35
N ASP A 165 13.69 -1.33 -2.35
CA ASP A 165 13.38 -1.48 -3.79
C ASP A 165 12.73 -2.83 -4.18
N ASP A 166 13.15 -3.93 -3.58
CA ASP A 166 12.65 -5.30 -3.88
C ASP A 166 11.71 -5.86 -2.81
N TYR A 167 11.00 -5.01 -2.07
CA TYR A 167 10.22 -5.45 -0.90
C TYR A 167 9.15 -6.50 -1.21
N ALA A 168 8.70 -6.61 -2.47
CA ALA A 168 7.68 -7.55 -2.91
C ALA A 168 8.20 -8.99 -3.07
N THR A 169 9.46 -9.14 -3.48
CA THR A 169 10.05 -10.41 -3.90
C THR A 169 11.17 -10.89 -2.97
N ALA A 170 11.80 -9.97 -2.22
CA ALA A 170 12.90 -10.29 -1.32
C ALA A 170 12.54 -11.37 -0.29
N PRO A 171 13.52 -12.21 0.12
CA PRO A 171 13.36 -13.15 1.24
C PRO A 171 12.97 -12.43 2.53
N LEU A 172 12.18 -13.07 3.38
CA LEU A 172 11.71 -12.43 4.62
C LEU A 172 12.86 -12.19 5.60
N SER A 173 13.88 -13.06 5.60
CA SER A 173 15.11 -12.83 6.40
C SER A 173 15.74 -11.48 6.11
N VAL A 174 15.88 -11.13 4.83
CA VAL A 174 16.48 -9.87 4.36
C VAL A 174 15.65 -8.69 4.82
N LEU A 175 14.32 -8.77 4.66
CA LEU A 175 13.42 -7.70 5.08
C LEU A 175 13.43 -7.49 6.60
N HIS A 176 13.44 -8.57 7.39
CA HIS A 176 13.57 -8.47 8.84
C HIS A 176 14.87 -7.77 9.26
N GLN A 177 16.01 -8.15 8.66
CA GLN A 177 17.29 -7.50 8.95
C GLN A 177 17.26 -6.02 8.56
N PHE A 178 16.78 -5.72 7.35
CA PHE A 178 16.70 -4.36 6.84
C PHE A 178 15.86 -3.46 7.75
N ILE A 179 14.65 -3.89 8.12
CA ILE A 179 13.78 -3.08 8.97
C ILE A 179 14.44 -2.81 10.32
N LEU A 180 15.13 -3.80 10.91
CA LEU A 180 15.84 -3.59 12.19
C LEU A 180 16.98 -2.58 12.11
N THR A 181 17.56 -2.32 10.92
CA THR A 181 18.56 -1.25 10.76
C THR A 181 17.98 0.15 10.93
N LYS A 182 16.65 0.29 10.94
CA LYS A 182 15.94 1.56 11.08
C LYS A 182 15.66 1.92 12.53
N ARG A 183 15.90 1.01 13.47
CA ARG A 183 15.74 1.27 14.91
C ARG A 183 16.83 2.22 15.38
N GLU A 184 16.46 3.23 16.15
CA GLU A 184 17.42 4.13 16.78
C GLU A 184 18.18 3.44 17.92
N THR A 185 19.32 4.00 18.33
CA THR A 185 20.21 3.36 19.32
C THR A 185 19.62 3.30 20.73
N ASP A 186 18.78 4.25 21.08
CA ASP A 186 18.13 4.45 22.38
C ASP A 186 16.66 3.98 22.41
N GLU A 187 16.13 3.53 21.28
CA GLU A 187 14.77 3.02 21.16
C GLU A 187 14.66 1.56 21.66
N ASP A 188 13.68 1.30 22.53
CA ASP A 188 13.38 -0.05 23.00
C ASP A 188 12.92 -0.95 21.85
N PHE A 189 13.37 -2.22 21.87
CA PHE A 189 13.10 -3.15 20.78
C PHE A 189 11.60 -3.45 20.59
N PHE A 190 10.85 -3.62 21.67
CA PHE A 190 9.42 -3.93 21.58
C PHE A 190 8.60 -2.69 21.32
N ASP A 191 9.03 -1.51 21.78
CA ASP A 191 8.41 -0.24 21.39
C ASP A 191 8.57 0.00 19.88
N PHE A 192 9.78 -0.14 19.34
CA PHE A 192 10.04 -0.09 17.89
C PHE A 192 9.14 -1.05 17.12
N ALA A 193 9.10 -2.32 17.54
CA ALA A 193 8.28 -3.32 16.87
C ALA A 193 6.77 -3.00 16.95
N SER A 194 6.30 -2.47 18.08
CA SER A 194 4.90 -2.08 18.30
C SER A 194 4.51 -0.88 17.43
N LYS A 195 5.32 0.18 17.46
CA LYS A 195 5.19 1.39 16.64
C LYS A 195 5.03 1.03 15.17
N TYR A 196 5.99 0.29 14.61
CA TYR A 196 5.98 -0.06 13.19
C TYR A 196 4.90 -1.09 12.85
N TYR A 197 4.57 -2.01 13.76
CA TYR A 197 3.40 -2.85 13.55
C TYR A 197 2.12 -2.00 13.41
N GLN A 198 1.93 -1.01 14.27
CA GLN A 198 0.77 -0.11 14.24
C GLN A 198 0.73 0.70 12.93
N ILE A 199 1.85 1.32 12.54
CA ILE A 199 2.01 2.02 11.25
C ILE A 199 1.60 1.09 10.11
N ALA A 200 2.14 -0.13 10.05
CA ALA A 200 1.85 -1.05 8.96
C ALA A 200 0.40 -1.58 8.94
N THR A 201 -0.28 -1.63 10.08
CA THR A 201 -1.70 -1.95 10.14
C THR A 201 -2.60 -0.80 9.75
N ASP A 202 -2.15 0.44 9.98
CA ASP A 202 -2.89 1.64 9.63
C ASP A 202 -2.75 1.99 8.14
N ILE A 203 -1.70 1.50 7.46
CA ILE A 203 -1.60 1.54 5.99
C ILE A 203 -2.79 0.75 5.41
N PRO A 204 -3.75 1.42 4.74
CA PRO A 204 -4.93 0.75 4.19
C PRO A 204 -4.52 -0.36 3.23
N ASP A 205 -5.16 -1.53 3.32
CA ASP A 205 -5.06 -2.56 2.28
C ASP A 205 -5.80 -2.08 1.02
N ARG A 206 -5.16 -1.18 0.31
CA ARG A 206 -5.61 -0.62 -0.97
C ARG A 206 -5.15 -1.52 -2.09
N ASN A 207 -6.09 -2.00 -2.89
CA ASN A 207 -5.76 -2.58 -4.17
C ASN A 207 -5.75 -1.50 -5.25
N TYR A 208 -5.05 -1.80 -6.33
CA TYR A 208 -4.87 -0.91 -7.45
C TYR A 208 -5.39 -1.59 -8.71
N TYR A 209 -6.27 -0.91 -9.44
CA TYR A 209 -6.89 -1.46 -10.63
C TYR A 209 -6.81 -0.51 -11.81
N ILE A 210 -6.73 -1.08 -13.00
CA ILE A 210 -6.98 -0.36 -14.25
C ILE A 210 -8.31 -0.82 -14.78
N ILE A 211 -9.20 0.11 -15.18
CA ILE A 211 -10.47 -0.21 -15.84
C ILE A 211 -10.62 0.53 -17.17
N GLY A 212 -11.10 -0.16 -18.20
CA GLY A 212 -11.36 0.40 -19.52
C GLY A 212 -12.64 1.23 -19.57
N SER A 213 -12.61 2.31 -20.34
CA SER A 213 -13.75 3.22 -20.53
C SER A 213 -14.40 3.15 -21.91
N LYS A 214 -14.17 2.05 -22.63
CA LYS A 214 -14.75 1.82 -23.97
C LYS A 214 -15.49 0.51 -24.02
N TYR A 215 -16.72 0.56 -24.56
CA TYR A 215 -17.57 -0.60 -24.81
C TYR A 215 -17.64 -0.92 -26.31
N GLU A 216 -18.10 -2.13 -26.60
CA GLU A 216 -18.32 -2.61 -27.96
C GLU A 216 -19.42 -1.80 -28.66
N ASP A 217 -19.16 -1.41 -29.91
CA ASP A 217 -20.21 -0.98 -30.84
C ASP A 217 -20.99 -2.18 -31.38
N ASP A 218 -22.01 -1.91 -32.19
CA ASP A 218 -22.82 -2.93 -32.87
C ASP A 218 -22.00 -3.88 -33.78
N ASN A 219 -20.73 -3.55 -34.06
CA ASN A 219 -19.79 -4.35 -34.84
C ASN A 219 -18.77 -5.11 -33.98
N GLY A 220 -18.90 -5.08 -32.64
CA GLY A 220 -18.01 -5.76 -31.70
C GLY A 220 -16.66 -5.07 -31.48
N ASN A 221 -16.52 -3.80 -31.88
CA ASN A 221 -15.29 -3.01 -31.68
C ASN A 221 -15.42 -2.17 -30.41
N ASP A 222 -14.42 -2.20 -29.53
CA ASP A 222 -14.37 -1.41 -28.30
C ASP A 222 -14.18 0.11 -28.58
N VAL A 223 -15.18 0.78 -29.18
CA VAL A 223 -15.10 2.18 -29.63
C VAL A 223 -16.07 3.14 -28.93
N VAL A 224 -17.11 2.64 -28.27
CA VAL A 224 -18.10 3.49 -27.58
C VAL A 224 -17.50 4.02 -26.29
N ASN A 225 -17.25 5.33 -26.22
CA ASN A 225 -16.67 5.96 -25.03
C ASN A 225 -17.74 6.19 -23.96
N VAL A 226 -17.69 5.39 -22.89
CA VAL A 226 -18.63 5.44 -21.77
C VAL A 226 -18.11 6.22 -20.56
N PHE A 227 -16.91 6.82 -20.69
CA PHE A 227 -16.35 7.64 -19.62
C PHE A 227 -17.23 8.86 -19.23
N PRO A 228 -17.91 9.56 -20.16
CA PRO A 228 -18.82 10.66 -19.78
C PRO A 228 -19.93 10.20 -18.82
N ASP A 229 -20.52 9.04 -19.08
CA ASP A 229 -21.60 8.48 -18.24
C ASP A 229 -21.05 8.04 -16.87
N MET A 230 -19.84 7.45 -16.86
CA MET A 230 -19.13 7.14 -15.61
C MET A 230 -18.93 8.38 -14.74
N LEU A 231 -18.51 9.51 -15.34
CA LEU A 231 -18.32 10.78 -14.63
C LEU A 231 -19.64 11.32 -14.09
N GLU A 232 -20.69 11.38 -14.92
CA GLU A 232 -22.00 11.90 -14.51
C GLU A 232 -22.57 11.11 -13.33
N LYS A 233 -22.41 9.78 -13.37
CA LYS A 233 -22.95 8.88 -12.35
C LYS A 233 -22.00 8.68 -11.15
N SER A 234 -20.81 9.27 -11.16
CA SER A 234 -19.76 9.04 -10.14
C SER A 234 -19.51 7.55 -9.89
N ALA A 235 -19.38 6.80 -10.98
CA ALA A 235 -19.23 5.35 -10.94
C ALA A 235 -18.31 4.86 -12.05
N ILE A 236 -17.67 3.72 -11.84
CA ILE A 236 -17.03 2.94 -12.91
C ILE A 236 -17.90 1.73 -13.24
N ALA A 237 -17.75 1.19 -14.44
CA ALA A 237 -18.66 0.19 -14.96
C ALA A 237 -17.95 -0.90 -15.77
N THR A 238 -18.63 -2.01 -15.96
CA THR A 238 -18.20 -3.11 -16.84
C THR A 238 -19.30 -3.46 -17.83
N GLY A 239 -18.96 -3.46 -19.11
CA GLY A 239 -19.93 -3.62 -20.20
C GLY A 239 -20.37 -5.06 -20.48
N PHE A 240 -20.48 -5.93 -19.46
CA PHE A 240 -20.79 -7.36 -19.64
C PHE A 240 -21.95 -7.81 -18.76
N PHE A 241 -22.71 -8.82 -19.22
CA PHE A 241 -23.79 -9.50 -18.48
C PHE A 241 -24.92 -8.59 -17.93
N TRP A 242 -25.29 -7.56 -18.70
CA TRP A 242 -26.21 -6.47 -18.31
C TRP A 242 -27.57 -6.91 -17.76
N ASN A 243 -28.02 -8.13 -18.08
CA ASN A 243 -29.33 -8.64 -17.71
C ASN A 243 -29.32 -9.51 -16.44
N THR A 244 -28.18 -9.65 -15.75
CA THR A 244 -28.02 -10.57 -14.62
C THR A 244 -27.58 -9.83 -13.36
N ASP A 245 -28.33 -9.91 -12.27
CA ASP A 245 -27.93 -9.26 -11.01
C ASP A 245 -26.88 -10.09 -10.25
N PHE A 246 -25.70 -9.49 -10.01
CA PHE A 246 -24.61 -10.09 -9.24
C PHE A 246 -24.48 -9.55 -7.81
N SER A 247 -25.46 -8.80 -7.29
CA SER A 247 -25.40 -8.19 -5.95
C SER A 247 -25.04 -9.20 -4.85
N GLY A 248 -25.58 -10.44 -4.94
CA GLY A 248 -25.30 -11.51 -3.98
C GLY A 248 -23.88 -12.11 -4.04
N LEU A 249 -23.08 -11.74 -5.04
CA LEU A 249 -21.72 -12.23 -5.25
C LEU A 249 -20.64 -11.20 -4.92
N VAL A 250 -21.02 -9.97 -4.58
CA VAL A 250 -20.07 -8.91 -4.22
C VAL A 250 -19.20 -9.36 -3.05
N GLY A 251 -17.88 -9.26 -3.21
CA GLY A 251 -16.88 -9.67 -2.21
C GLY A 251 -16.67 -11.18 -2.04
N GLN A 252 -17.36 -12.03 -2.80
CA GLN A 252 -17.14 -13.49 -2.78
C GLN A 252 -15.81 -13.85 -3.45
N ASP A 253 -15.24 -15.01 -3.10
CA ASP A 253 -13.99 -15.48 -3.71
C ASP A 253 -14.17 -15.85 -5.20
N PHE A 254 -13.06 -15.85 -5.95
CA PHE A 254 -13.07 -16.05 -7.40
C PHE A 254 -13.60 -17.43 -7.82
N THR A 255 -13.47 -18.45 -6.98
CA THR A 255 -13.97 -19.79 -7.25
C THR A 255 -15.47 -19.83 -7.09
N THR A 256 -16.01 -19.23 -6.01
CA THR A 256 -17.46 -19.11 -5.79
C THR A 256 -18.13 -18.31 -6.90
N ILE A 257 -17.60 -17.13 -7.26
CA ILE A 257 -18.11 -16.33 -8.37
C ILE A 257 -18.05 -17.11 -9.69
N GLY A 258 -16.91 -17.74 -9.97
CA GLY A 258 -16.70 -18.48 -11.22
C GLY A 258 -17.66 -19.67 -11.36
N LYS A 259 -17.89 -20.41 -10.27
CA LYS A 259 -18.86 -21.50 -10.25
C LYS A 259 -20.26 -20.99 -10.53
N TRP A 260 -20.68 -19.92 -9.85
CA TRP A 260 -22.00 -19.34 -10.05
C TRP A 260 -22.21 -18.89 -11.51
N ILE A 261 -21.23 -18.20 -12.10
CA ILE A 261 -21.29 -17.76 -13.50
C ILE A 261 -21.46 -18.96 -14.44
N ASN A 262 -20.66 -20.02 -14.27
CA ASN A 262 -20.73 -21.20 -15.12
C ASN A 262 -22.06 -21.96 -15.00
N GLU A 263 -22.74 -21.87 -13.86
CA GLU A 263 -24.02 -22.54 -13.61
C GLU A 263 -25.23 -21.72 -14.08
N ASN A 264 -25.12 -20.38 -14.11
CA ASN A 264 -26.27 -19.49 -14.31
C ASN A 264 -26.22 -18.67 -15.62
N ILE A 265 -25.08 -18.66 -16.33
CA ILE A 265 -24.91 -17.90 -17.57
C ILE A 265 -24.58 -18.84 -18.72
N SER A 266 -25.23 -18.62 -19.88
CA SER A 266 -24.98 -19.42 -21.08
C SER A 266 -23.55 -19.23 -21.58
N HIS A 267 -22.88 -20.34 -21.95
CA HIS A 267 -21.54 -20.28 -22.54
C HIS A 267 -21.55 -19.76 -23.98
N ASP A 268 -22.73 -19.64 -24.60
CA ASP A 268 -22.90 -19.02 -25.92
C ASP A 268 -22.89 -17.49 -25.86
N GLU A 269 -22.88 -16.89 -24.65
CA GLU A 269 -22.73 -15.44 -24.48
C GLU A 269 -21.40 -14.95 -25.07
N PRO A 270 -21.41 -13.86 -25.88
CA PRO A 270 -20.20 -13.30 -26.44
C PRO A 270 -19.14 -12.99 -25.38
N LYS A 271 -17.89 -13.37 -25.68
CA LYS A 271 -16.71 -13.16 -24.81
C LYS A 271 -16.88 -13.73 -23.39
N PHE A 272 -17.70 -14.77 -23.19
CA PHE A 272 -17.99 -15.39 -21.88
C PHE A 272 -16.79 -15.47 -20.92
N ASP A 273 -15.66 -16.02 -21.37
CA ASP A 273 -14.45 -16.16 -20.54
C ASP A 273 -13.87 -14.81 -20.08
N THR A 274 -13.84 -13.84 -20.98
CA THR A 274 -13.33 -12.48 -20.70
C THR A 274 -14.29 -11.73 -19.77
N SER A 275 -15.60 -11.87 -20.00
CA SER A 275 -16.67 -11.31 -19.18
C SER A 275 -16.63 -11.88 -17.75
N SER A 276 -16.52 -13.21 -17.64
CA SER A 276 -16.41 -13.94 -16.37
C SER A 276 -15.16 -13.52 -15.59
N ARG A 277 -14.00 -13.42 -16.25
CA ARG A 277 -12.78 -12.89 -15.62
C ARG A 277 -12.97 -11.46 -15.13
N THR A 278 -13.56 -10.61 -15.96
CA THR A 278 -13.76 -9.18 -15.65
C THR A 278 -14.63 -9.01 -14.43
N LEU A 279 -15.77 -9.73 -14.36
CA LEU A 279 -16.65 -9.66 -13.20
C LEU A 279 -16.01 -10.14 -11.90
N LYS A 280 -15.16 -11.17 -11.92
CA LYS A 280 -14.48 -11.62 -10.71
C LYS A 280 -13.69 -10.49 -10.04
N TYR A 281 -12.95 -9.71 -10.83
CA TYR A 281 -12.24 -8.53 -10.32
C TYR A 281 -13.19 -7.38 -9.97
N PHE A 282 -14.16 -7.10 -10.83
CA PHE A 282 -15.09 -5.98 -10.64
C PHE A 282 -15.93 -6.12 -9.35
N LEU A 283 -16.45 -7.32 -9.07
CA LEU A 283 -17.21 -7.63 -7.85
C LEU A 283 -16.35 -7.70 -6.58
N ASN A 284 -15.02 -7.67 -6.71
CA ASN A 284 -14.08 -7.67 -5.59
C ASN A 284 -13.43 -6.29 -5.35
N LEU A 285 -13.84 -5.26 -6.09
CA LEU A 285 -13.52 -3.87 -5.75
C LEU A 285 -14.18 -3.51 -4.42
N LYS A 286 -13.42 -2.94 -3.50
CA LYS A 286 -13.89 -2.53 -2.17
C LYS A 286 -13.56 -1.07 -1.89
N LYS A 287 -14.26 -0.46 -0.93
CA LYS A 287 -14.02 0.91 -0.49
C LYS A 287 -12.53 1.16 -0.25
N GLY A 288 -12.02 2.28 -0.79
CA GLY A 288 -10.63 2.70 -0.67
C GLY A 288 -9.68 2.06 -1.71
N ASP A 289 -10.14 1.15 -2.57
CA ASP A 289 -9.36 0.71 -3.73
C ASP A 289 -9.20 1.86 -4.73
N LEU A 290 -8.02 1.97 -5.34
CA LEU A 290 -7.70 3.01 -6.31
C LEU A 290 -7.80 2.47 -7.74
N VAL A 291 -8.47 3.22 -8.60
CA VAL A 291 -8.78 2.82 -9.97
C VAL A 291 -8.28 3.86 -10.96
N ALA A 292 -7.41 3.44 -11.86
CA ALA A 292 -7.01 4.21 -13.04
C ALA A 292 -7.93 3.87 -14.21
N VAL A 293 -8.63 4.86 -14.76
CA VAL A 293 -9.50 4.68 -15.92
C VAL A 293 -8.69 4.88 -17.19
N LYS A 294 -8.73 3.91 -18.11
CA LYS A 294 -7.99 3.95 -19.39
C LYS A 294 -8.88 4.14 -20.60
N SER A 295 -8.42 4.94 -21.56
CA SER A 295 -9.05 5.06 -22.90
C SER A 295 -8.49 4.07 -23.92
N HIS A 296 -7.24 3.65 -23.74
CA HIS A 296 -6.52 2.67 -24.57
C HIS A 296 -5.62 1.82 -23.69
N GLY A 297 -5.29 0.61 -24.14
CA GLY A 297 -4.43 -0.30 -23.37
C GLY A 297 -3.73 -1.36 -24.21
N ARG A 298 -3.66 -1.21 -25.53
CA ARG A 298 -3.02 -2.19 -26.44
C ARG A 298 -1.81 -1.55 -27.12
N PHE A 299 -0.92 -2.37 -27.69
CA PHE A 299 0.22 -1.91 -28.50
C PHE A 299 1.14 -0.91 -27.78
N ASN A 300 1.43 -1.16 -26.50
CA ASN A 300 2.23 -0.26 -25.64
C ASN A 300 1.66 1.17 -25.55
N ASN A 301 0.34 1.32 -25.75
CA ASN A 301 -0.36 2.58 -25.73
C ASN A 301 -1.45 2.57 -24.63
N LEU A 302 -1.04 2.27 -23.40
CA LEU A 302 -1.90 2.48 -22.23
C LEU A 302 -1.97 3.98 -21.92
N THR A 303 -3.16 4.54 -22.10
CA THR A 303 -3.48 5.94 -21.84
C THR A 303 -4.47 6.04 -20.67
N ILE A 304 -4.01 6.57 -19.52
CA ILE A 304 -4.87 6.86 -18.37
C ILE A 304 -5.53 8.24 -18.55
N ILE A 305 -6.83 8.31 -18.28
CA ILE A 305 -7.66 9.51 -18.47
C ILE A 305 -8.30 10.02 -17.18
N ALA A 306 -8.33 9.19 -16.13
CA ALA A 306 -8.84 9.57 -14.81
C ALA A 306 -8.30 8.65 -13.72
N TYR A 307 -8.33 9.15 -12.48
CA TYR A 307 -8.17 8.37 -11.27
C TYR A 307 -9.43 8.48 -10.42
N ALA A 308 -9.82 7.38 -9.80
CA ALA A 308 -10.97 7.33 -8.92
C ALA A 308 -10.70 6.42 -7.72
N GLU A 309 -11.27 6.75 -6.57
CA GLU A 309 -11.26 5.92 -5.38
C GLU A 309 -12.63 5.27 -5.20
N VAL A 310 -12.68 3.96 -4.99
CA VAL A 310 -13.94 3.26 -4.73
C VAL A 310 -14.54 3.76 -3.42
N THR A 311 -15.81 4.13 -3.46
CA THR A 311 -16.55 4.61 -2.29
C THR A 311 -17.85 3.82 -2.11
N GLU A 312 -18.52 4.06 -0.98
CA GLU A 312 -19.83 3.49 -0.68
C GLU A 312 -20.89 4.58 -0.77
N VAL A 313 -22.00 4.25 -1.41
CA VAL A 313 -23.22 5.07 -1.39
C VAL A 313 -24.28 4.23 -0.70
N ASN A 314 -24.82 4.75 0.42
CA ASN A 314 -25.78 4.02 1.27
C ASN A 314 -25.28 2.64 1.74
N GLY A 315 -23.97 2.52 2.00
CA GLY A 315 -23.35 1.29 2.51
C GLY A 315 -23.10 0.19 1.47
N THR A 316 -23.26 0.48 0.17
CA THR A 316 -22.86 -0.43 -0.92
C THR A 316 -21.87 0.21 -1.86
N VAL A 317 -20.88 -0.56 -2.31
CA VAL A 317 -19.97 -0.18 -3.40
C VAL A 317 -20.57 -0.49 -4.78
N TYR A 318 -21.49 -1.45 -4.88
CA TYR A 318 -21.99 -1.99 -6.15
C TYR A 318 -23.46 -1.63 -6.37
N GLN A 319 -23.82 -1.36 -7.63
CA GLN A 319 -25.19 -1.18 -8.09
C GLN A 319 -25.42 -1.92 -9.41
N PHE A 320 -26.64 -2.42 -9.59
CA PHE A 320 -27.09 -3.11 -10.79
C PHE A 320 -28.34 -2.44 -11.37
N GLY A 321 -28.50 -2.54 -12.69
CA GLY A 321 -29.71 -2.12 -13.40
C GLY A 321 -29.64 -0.68 -13.93
N ASP A 322 -28.44 -0.12 -14.04
CA ASP A 322 -28.28 1.16 -14.75
C ASP A 322 -28.56 0.96 -16.25
N PRO A 323 -29.42 1.79 -16.87
CA PRO A 323 -29.84 1.59 -18.25
C PRO A 323 -28.70 1.79 -19.27
N ASP A 324 -27.67 2.56 -18.91
CA ASP A 324 -26.60 2.97 -19.83
C ASP A 324 -25.33 2.16 -19.61
N LEU A 325 -25.11 1.67 -18.38
CA LEU A 325 -23.85 1.04 -17.97
C LEU A 325 -24.03 -0.36 -17.34
N GLY A 326 -25.26 -0.77 -17.02
CA GLY A 326 -25.61 -2.08 -16.45
C GLY A 326 -25.13 -2.26 -15.00
N HIS A 327 -23.82 -2.45 -14.84
CA HIS A 327 -23.15 -2.72 -13.56
C HIS A 327 -22.24 -1.57 -13.17
N LEU A 328 -22.45 -1.04 -11.96
CA LEU A 328 -21.70 0.10 -11.45
C LEU A 328 -20.94 -0.26 -10.16
N ILE A 329 -19.76 0.33 -10.01
CA ILE A 329 -19.07 0.48 -8.73
C ILE A 329 -18.97 1.98 -8.45
N ASN A 330 -19.47 2.39 -7.29
CA ASN A 330 -19.45 3.79 -6.85
C ASN A 330 -18.01 4.25 -6.64
N VAL A 331 -17.67 5.42 -7.17
CA VAL A 331 -16.33 5.99 -7.01
C VAL A 331 -16.39 7.50 -6.78
N ASN A 332 -15.38 8.01 -6.08
CA ASN A 332 -15.06 9.43 -6.08
C ASN A 332 -13.94 9.66 -7.11
N PHE A 333 -14.21 10.39 -8.19
CA PHE A 333 -13.17 10.77 -9.15
C PHE A 333 -12.21 11.78 -8.51
N LEU A 334 -10.95 11.37 -8.40
CA LEU A 334 -9.86 12.17 -7.84
C LEU A 334 -9.28 13.13 -8.88
N GLU A 335 -9.13 12.65 -10.12
CA GLU A 335 -8.63 13.42 -11.26
C GLU A 335 -9.33 12.99 -12.54
N THR A 336 -9.60 13.95 -13.43
CA THR A 336 -10.28 13.72 -14.72
C THR A 336 -9.68 14.61 -15.81
N GLY A 337 -9.95 14.27 -17.07
CA GLY A 337 -9.43 15.02 -18.22
C GLY A 337 -7.92 14.85 -18.42
N LEU A 338 -7.36 13.78 -17.85
CA LEU A 338 -5.95 13.44 -17.99
C LEU A 338 -5.66 12.82 -19.36
N ARG A 339 -4.38 12.79 -19.72
CA ARG A 339 -3.86 11.93 -20.78
C ARG A 339 -2.45 11.53 -20.43
N ILE A 340 -2.32 10.44 -19.68
CA ILE A 340 -1.03 9.89 -19.27
C ILE A 340 -0.72 8.69 -20.16
N ASP A 341 0.21 8.87 -21.09
CA ASP A 341 0.66 7.83 -22.01
C ASP A 341 1.86 7.08 -21.39
N THR A 342 1.59 5.87 -20.88
CA THR A 342 2.55 5.14 -20.02
C THR A 342 3.57 4.29 -20.77
N GLY A 343 3.34 4.03 -22.07
CA GLY A 343 4.13 3.08 -22.86
C GLY A 343 3.87 1.59 -22.52
N LEU A 344 2.85 1.29 -21.71
CA LEU A 344 2.57 -0.08 -21.22
C LEU A 344 1.43 -0.77 -21.98
N ASN A 345 1.30 -2.09 -21.80
CA ASN A 345 0.25 -2.90 -22.44
C ASN A 345 -0.65 -3.60 -21.39
N TYR A 346 -1.92 -3.20 -21.38
CA TYR A 346 -2.98 -3.69 -20.49
C TYR A 346 -4.31 -3.83 -21.26
N ALA A 347 -4.40 -4.84 -22.12
CA ALA A 347 -5.45 -4.95 -23.14
C ALA A 347 -6.86 -5.21 -22.60
N LEU A 348 -6.99 -6.03 -21.55
CA LEU A 348 -8.29 -6.44 -20.97
C LEU A 348 -9.03 -5.28 -20.29
N THR A 349 -10.33 -5.43 -20.07
CA THR A 349 -11.19 -4.42 -19.45
C THR A 349 -10.71 -4.03 -18.06
N ILE A 350 -10.42 -5.02 -17.21
CA ILE A 350 -9.90 -4.79 -15.86
C ILE A 350 -8.62 -5.57 -15.58
N HIS A 351 -7.69 -4.91 -14.88
CA HIS A 351 -6.46 -5.52 -14.37
C HIS A 351 -6.24 -5.09 -12.93
N LYS A 352 -5.85 -6.04 -12.09
CA LYS A 352 -5.24 -5.73 -10.79
C LYS A 352 -3.77 -5.44 -11.01
N ILE A 353 -3.27 -4.36 -10.43
CA ILE A 353 -1.87 -3.99 -10.43
C ILE A 353 -1.33 -4.30 -9.04
N ILE A 354 -0.28 -5.12 -9.01
CA ILE A 354 0.42 -5.47 -7.78
C ILE A 354 1.72 -4.66 -7.76
N PRO A 355 1.87 -3.71 -6.81
CA PRO A 355 3.12 -2.97 -6.63
C PRO A 355 4.33 -3.92 -6.54
N GLY A 356 5.37 -3.63 -7.32
CA GLY A 356 6.61 -4.44 -7.39
C GLY A 356 6.51 -5.75 -8.17
N GLU A 357 5.34 -6.13 -8.72
CA GLU A 357 5.22 -7.35 -9.55
C GLU A 357 5.87 -7.18 -10.92
N LYS A 358 5.77 -5.97 -11.49
CA LYS A 358 6.42 -5.58 -12.74
C LYS A 358 7.14 -4.25 -12.52
N GLU A 359 8.46 -4.28 -12.69
CA GLU A 359 9.36 -3.14 -12.45
C GLU A 359 8.87 -1.87 -13.17
N GLY A 360 8.69 -0.78 -12.41
CA GLY A 360 8.29 0.54 -12.92
C GLY A 360 6.86 0.65 -13.46
N HIS A 361 6.08 -0.43 -13.49
CA HIS A 361 4.71 -0.37 -14.02
C HIS A 361 3.78 0.38 -13.05
N PHE A 362 3.88 0.08 -11.76
CA PHE A 362 3.00 0.65 -10.75
C PHE A 362 3.18 2.17 -10.67
N GLU A 363 4.42 2.61 -10.66
CA GLU A 363 4.86 4.00 -10.59
C GLU A 363 4.39 4.77 -11.83
N LYS A 364 4.54 4.20 -13.03
CA LYS A 364 4.02 4.80 -14.28
C LYS A 364 2.50 4.92 -14.31
N ILE A 365 1.78 4.04 -13.62
CA ILE A 365 0.31 4.01 -13.67
C ILE A 365 -0.31 4.85 -12.54
N PHE A 366 0.25 4.83 -11.33
CA PHE A 366 -0.36 5.48 -10.16
C PHE A 366 0.48 6.62 -9.57
N GLY A 367 1.76 6.74 -9.96
CA GLY A 367 2.68 7.84 -9.66
C GLY A 367 2.49 8.50 -8.30
N SER A 368 2.01 9.75 -8.23
CA SER A 368 1.83 10.50 -6.98
C SER A 368 0.94 9.80 -5.93
N TYR A 369 -0.02 8.98 -6.35
CA TYR A 369 -0.86 8.19 -5.46
C TYR A 369 -0.19 6.93 -4.92
N ALA A 370 1.02 6.60 -5.39
CA ALA A 370 1.87 5.58 -4.78
C ALA A 370 2.44 6.02 -3.43
N ILE A 371 2.57 7.34 -3.22
CA ILE A 371 3.28 7.98 -2.10
C ILE A 371 2.48 7.87 -0.79
N THR A 372 1.17 7.60 -0.85
CA THR A 372 0.28 7.58 0.34
C THR A 372 0.41 6.33 1.23
N GLY A 373 1.59 5.74 1.30
CA GLY A 373 1.98 4.72 2.29
C GLY A 373 3.15 5.14 3.18
N VAL A 374 3.66 6.36 3.02
CA VAL A 374 4.83 6.89 3.72
C VAL A 374 4.36 7.86 4.81
N ASN A 375 4.58 7.51 6.07
CA ASN A 375 4.47 8.46 7.18
C ASN A 375 5.67 8.23 8.09
N ASP A 376 6.77 8.93 7.79
CA ASP A 376 7.73 9.27 8.84
C ASP A 376 7.06 10.26 9.80
N GLU A 377 7.24 9.99 11.09
CA GLU A 377 6.93 10.90 12.18
C GLU A 377 7.78 12.17 12.05
N PHE A 378 7.14 13.33 12.04
CA PHE A 378 7.79 14.55 12.52
C PHE A 378 6.82 15.34 13.40
N SER A 379 7.34 15.71 14.55
CA SER A 379 6.69 16.25 15.74
C SER A 379 5.96 17.58 15.53
N LEU A 380 4.90 17.74 16.34
CA LEU A 380 4.06 18.93 16.49
C LEU A 380 4.88 20.14 16.98
N GLU A 381 4.77 21.27 16.26
CA GLU A 381 4.83 22.59 16.88
C GLU A 381 3.49 23.30 16.61
N GLU A 382 2.83 23.74 17.68
CA GLU A 382 1.57 24.48 17.59
C GLU A 382 1.77 25.81 16.84
N PRO A 383 0.90 26.19 15.90
CA PRO A 383 0.89 27.55 15.39
C PRO A 383 0.39 28.50 16.49
N THR A 384 1.29 29.31 17.05
CA THR A 384 0.91 30.42 17.91
C THR A 384 0.08 31.43 17.11
N GLU A 385 -1.09 31.80 17.65
CA GLU A 385 -1.93 32.90 17.17
C GLU A 385 -1.16 34.23 17.20
N GLY A 386 -0.56 34.60 16.08
CA GLY A 386 0.03 35.92 15.95
C GLY A 386 1.02 36.02 14.82
N ASP A 387 0.56 36.08 13.58
CA ASP A 387 1.40 36.67 12.53
C ASP A 387 0.56 37.20 11.35
N ALA A 388 -0.08 38.33 11.64
CA ALA A 388 -0.74 39.15 10.65
C ALA A 388 0.04 40.46 10.47
N THR A 389 1.09 40.44 9.66
CA THR A 389 1.63 41.63 8.99
C THR A 389 1.90 41.30 7.51
N ASP A 390 1.74 42.28 6.61
CA ASP A 390 2.03 42.18 5.16
C ASP A 390 3.52 42.36 4.85
N GLU A 391 4.38 42.25 5.87
CA GLU A 391 5.82 42.48 5.73
C GLU A 391 6.51 41.30 5.01
N GLU A 392 7.58 41.61 4.30
CA GLU A 392 8.39 40.58 3.65
C GLU A 392 9.08 39.72 4.72
N PRO A 393 8.97 38.37 4.66
CA PRO A 393 9.62 37.51 5.64
C PRO A 393 11.15 37.65 5.54
N MET A 394 11.79 37.91 6.68
CA MET A 394 13.23 38.14 6.74
C MET A 394 14.05 36.86 6.95
N ASP A 395 13.45 35.85 7.59
CA ASP A 395 14.09 34.59 7.98
C ASP A 395 13.34 33.34 7.49
N ASP A 396 13.99 32.18 7.61
CA ASP A 396 13.39 30.89 7.29
C ASP A 396 12.16 30.61 8.18
N ASP A 397 11.08 30.06 7.60
CA ASP A 397 9.84 29.70 8.31
C ASP A 397 9.24 28.45 7.66
N ILE A 398 9.91 27.31 7.82
CA ILE A 398 9.43 26.01 7.32
C ILE A 398 8.60 25.35 8.43
N ARG A 399 7.31 25.15 8.16
CA ARG A 399 6.33 24.53 9.05
C ARG A 399 5.86 23.22 8.41
N THR A 400 5.98 22.14 9.15
CA THR A 400 5.54 20.81 8.69
C THR A 400 4.02 20.69 8.85
N LYS A 401 3.31 20.37 7.77
CA LYS A 401 1.87 20.06 7.86
C LYS A 401 1.65 18.62 8.31
N ASP A 402 0.72 18.42 9.25
CA ASP A 402 0.23 17.09 9.65
C ASP A 402 -0.31 16.32 8.44
N THR A 403 0.02 15.03 8.38
CA THR A 403 -0.48 14.08 7.37
C THR A 403 -1.69 13.26 7.85
N PHE A 404 -2.17 13.48 9.08
CA PHE A 404 -3.37 12.85 9.66
C PHE A 404 -4.57 13.82 9.75
N SER A 405 -5.80 13.29 9.58
CA SER A 405 -7.02 14.09 9.36
C SER A 405 -7.97 14.18 10.57
N PHE A 406 -8.52 15.38 10.83
CA PHE A 406 -9.81 15.57 11.50
C PHE A 406 -10.93 15.88 10.48
N THR A 407 -12.11 15.31 10.71
CA THR A 407 -13.26 15.20 9.78
C THR A 407 -14.11 16.48 9.70
N ARG A 408 -14.46 16.91 8.48
CA ARG A 408 -15.85 17.23 8.07
C ARG A 408 -15.96 17.50 6.55
N ASN A 409 -16.68 16.59 5.88
CA ASN A 409 -17.34 16.63 4.57
C ASN A 409 -16.50 16.79 3.27
N ILE A 410 -16.81 15.87 2.33
CA ILE A 410 -16.29 15.66 0.96
C ILE A 410 -15.01 14.79 0.89
N GLU A 411 -15.20 13.46 0.91
CA GLU A 411 -14.18 12.40 0.99
C GLU A 411 -13.10 12.44 -0.12
N THR A 412 -13.41 12.95 -1.32
CA THR A 412 -12.47 13.07 -2.45
C THR A 412 -11.23 13.93 -2.15
N THR A 413 -11.31 14.82 -1.15
CA THR A 413 -10.24 15.76 -0.82
C THR A 413 -9.12 15.18 0.05
N GLN A 414 -9.37 14.08 0.78
CA GLN A 414 -8.44 13.63 1.81
C GLN A 414 -7.13 13.08 1.23
N LEU A 415 -7.22 12.19 0.22
CA LEU A 415 -6.05 11.59 -0.41
C LEU A 415 -5.19 12.63 -1.14
N VAL A 416 -5.83 13.48 -1.94
CA VAL A 416 -5.18 14.56 -2.70
C VAL A 416 -4.46 15.51 -1.73
N LYS A 417 -5.09 15.84 -0.60
CA LYS A 417 -4.48 16.69 0.44
C LYS A 417 -3.28 16.03 1.13
N GLN A 418 -3.34 14.73 1.42
CA GLN A 418 -2.22 14.01 2.01
C GLN A 418 -1.00 14.00 1.08
N VAL A 419 -1.19 13.63 -0.19
CA VAL A 419 -0.11 13.65 -1.20
C VAL A 419 0.47 15.06 -1.34
N HIS A 420 -0.39 16.08 -1.39
CA HIS A 420 0.03 17.47 -1.45
C HIS A 420 0.96 17.84 -0.29
N ASN A 421 0.56 17.54 0.94
CA ASN A 421 1.34 17.85 2.14
C ASN A 421 2.71 17.13 2.13
N GLN A 422 2.75 15.86 1.71
CA GLN A 422 4.00 15.10 1.58
C GLN A 422 4.96 15.76 0.58
N ILE A 423 4.47 16.13 -0.60
CA ILE A 423 5.27 16.82 -1.63
C ILE A 423 5.75 18.17 -1.12
N GLN A 424 4.86 18.96 -0.49
CA GLN A 424 5.19 20.28 0.02
C GLN A 424 6.30 20.22 1.08
N ASN A 425 6.15 19.36 2.08
CA ASN A 425 7.13 19.20 3.14
C ASN A 425 8.48 18.74 2.58
N GLY A 426 8.48 17.70 1.73
CA GLY A 426 9.70 17.18 1.12
C GLY A 426 10.41 18.22 0.25
N PHE A 427 9.68 18.92 -0.60
CA PHE A 427 10.26 19.89 -1.52
C PHE A 427 10.82 21.13 -0.81
N ALA A 428 10.16 21.59 0.27
CA ALA A 428 10.70 22.69 1.09
C ALA A 428 12.07 22.33 1.70
N GLN A 429 12.21 21.10 2.22
CA GLN A 429 13.48 20.60 2.75
C GLN A 429 14.53 20.45 1.65
N TYR A 430 14.14 19.94 0.48
CA TYR A 430 15.01 19.88 -0.69
C TYR A 430 15.56 21.27 -1.07
N LEU A 431 14.70 22.29 -1.16
CA LEU A 431 15.12 23.66 -1.48
C LEU A 431 16.11 24.20 -0.45
N LYS A 432 15.86 23.98 0.85
CA LYS A 432 16.76 24.47 1.90
C LYS A 432 18.14 23.81 1.83
N LYS A 433 18.19 22.53 1.49
CA LYS A 433 19.44 21.78 1.31
C LYS A 433 20.21 22.24 0.07
N MET A 434 19.51 22.50 -1.03
CA MET A 434 20.13 22.87 -2.31
C MET A 434 20.56 24.35 -2.37
N PHE A 435 19.84 25.22 -1.66
CA PHE A 435 20.09 26.66 -1.60
C PHE A 435 20.25 27.09 -0.13
N PRO A 436 21.36 26.73 0.53
CA PRO A 436 21.54 26.95 1.96
C PRO A 436 21.55 28.43 2.35
N ASP A 437 22.02 29.29 1.45
CA ASP A 437 22.10 30.75 1.64
C ASP A 437 20.76 31.45 1.35
N ASP A 438 19.84 30.80 0.64
CA ASP A 438 18.51 31.32 0.39
C ASP A 438 17.63 31.16 1.63
N LYS A 439 16.66 32.05 1.75
CA LYS A 439 15.60 31.92 2.75
C LYS A 439 14.44 31.14 2.15
N VAL A 440 13.98 30.12 2.87
CA VAL A 440 12.88 29.24 2.45
C VAL A 440 11.80 29.24 3.53
N GLY A 441 10.54 29.26 3.11
CA GLY A 441 9.43 29.09 4.05
C GLY A 441 8.20 28.49 3.41
N THR A 442 7.30 28.05 4.26
CA THR A 442 6.02 27.42 3.91
C THR A 442 4.89 28.16 4.62
N GLU A 443 3.81 28.47 3.90
CA GLU A 443 2.60 29.15 4.36
C GLU A 443 2.70 30.17 5.53
N ARG A 444 2.81 31.45 5.13
CA ARG A 444 1.98 32.53 5.69
C ARG A 444 1.19 33.15 4.54
N LYS A 445 -0.14 33.06 4.58
CA LYS A 445 -1.10 33.68 3.62
C LYS A 445 -1.21 33.04 2.21
N ARG A 446 -1.32 31.71 2.12
CA ARG A 446 -1.77 30.92 0.95
C ARG A 446 -0.70 30.41 -0.05
N ILE A 447 0.54 30.91 -0.03
CA ILE A 447 1.61 30.34 -0.87
C ILE A 447 2.10 29.02 -0.26
N ASP A 448 2.12 27.93 -1.04
CA ASP A 448 2.58 26.62 -0.56
C ASP A 448 4.02 26.68 -0.07
N ILE A 449 4.95 27.15 -0.92
CA ILE A 449 6.37 27.33 -0.58
C ILE A 449 6.91 28.60 -1.25
N TRP A 450 7.79 29.32 -0.56
CA TRP A 450 8.54 30.43 -1.14
C TRP A 450 10.04 30.26 -0.88
N ARG A 451 10.85 30.75 -1.82
CA ARG A 451 12.31 30.88 -1.67
C ARG A 451 12.72 32.28 -2.08
N ARG A 452 13.68 32.89 -1.40
CA ARG A 452 14.24 34.17 -1.84
C ARG A 452 15.74 34.26 -1.61
N ASN A 453 16.35 35.10 -2.43
CA ASN A 453 17.70 35.63 -2.24
C ASN A 453 17.68 37.15 -2.47
N ASP A 454 18.85 37.76 -2.57
CA ASP A 454 19.01 39.22 -2.70
C ASP A 454 18.40 39.81 -3.98
N PHE A 455 18.12 38.98 -4.99
CA PHE A 455 17.67 39.43 -6.33
C PHE A 455 16.29 38.92 -6.73
N SER A 456 15.93 37.73 -6.27
CA SER A 456 14.79 36.97 -6.77
C SER A 456 13.89 36.44 -5.65
N PHE A 457 12.59 36.41 -5.93
CA PHE A 457 11.56 35.81 -5.10
C PHE A 457 10.84 34.70 -5.89
N PHE A 458 10.99 33.46 -5.45
CA PHE A 458 10.38 32.29 -6.07
C PHE A 458 9.10 31.92 -5.32
N ILE A 459 8.02 31.79 -6.07
CA ILE A 459 6.71 31.36 -5.57
C ILE A 459 6.47 29.96 -6.13
N TYR A 460 6.41 28.97 -5.25
CA TYR A 460 6.17 27.59 -5.61
C TYR A 460 4.75 27.20 -5.24
N GLU A 461 4.02 26.67 -6.21
CA GLU A 461 2.69 26.09 -6.03
C GLU A 461 2.78 24.59 -6.23
N VAL A 462 2.49 23.84 -5.18
CA VAL A 462 2.59 22.39 -5.17
C VAL A 462 1.27 21.80 -5.65
N LYS A 463 1.35 20.83 -6.55
CA LYS A 463 0.18 20.10 -7.04
C LYS A 463 0.46 18.60 -7.04
N PRO A 464 -0.40 17.80 -6.39
CA PRO A 464 -0.18 16.37 -6.20
C PRO A 464 -0.66 15.53 -7.39
N TYR A 465 -0.94 16.16 -8.53
CA TYR A 465 -1.57 15.48 -9.66
C TYR A 465 -0.56 14.68 -10.46
N ASN A 466 -1.04 13.62 -11.10
CA ASN A 466 -0.16 12.69 -11.79
C ASN A 466 0.18 13.11 -13.24
N SER A 467 0.14 14.41 -13.54
CA SER A 467 0.45 14.99 -14.85
C SER A 467 0.88 16.45 -14.69
N ALA A 468 1.95 16.84 -15.38
CA ALA A 468 2.45 18.20 -15.36
C ALA A 468 1.42 19.20 -15.90
N PHE A 469 0.63 18.81 -16.90
CA PHE A 469 -0.46 19.64 -17.43
C PHE A 469 -1.50 19.99 -16.36
N THR A 470 -1.98 19.00 -15.61
CA THR A 470 -2.97 19.24 -14.55
C THR A 470 -2.38 20.10 -13.44
N CYS A 471 -1.15 19.80 -13.02
CA CYS A 471 -0.42 20.63 -12.05
C CYS A 471 -0.35 22.09 -12.51
N ILE A 472 0.09 22.34 -13.75
CA ILE A 472 0.22 23.70 -14.30
C ILE A 472 -1.15 24.38 -14.37
N ARG A 473 -2.17 23.69 -14.89
CA ARG A 473 -3.51 24.26 -15.08
C ARG A 473 -4.15 24.69 -13.77
N GLU A 474 -4.08 23.85 -12.75
CA GLU A 474 -4.69 24.12 -11.44
C GLU A 474 -3.87 25.10 -10.60
N ALA A 475 -2.54 25.17 -10.81
CA ALA A 475 -1.66 26.11 -10.11
C ALA A 475 -1.75 27.55 -10.67
N LEU A 476 -2.05 27.71 -11.96
CA LEU A 476 -1.91 28.99 -12.67
C LEU A 476 -2.68 30.14 -12.02
N GLY A 477 -3.93 29.89 -11.62
CA GLY A 477 -4.78 30.90 -10.97
C GLY A 477 -4.22 31.36 -9.62
N GLN A 478 -3.66 30.43 -8.84
CA GLN A 478 -3.08 30.73 -7.53
C GLN A 478 -1.76 31.47 -7.67
N LEU A 479 -0.86 30.98 -8.55
CA LEU A 479 0.41 31.64 -8.83
C LEU A 479 0.23 33.07 -9.35
N THR A 480 -0.74 33.30 -10.23
CA THR A 480 -1.02 34.65 -10.74
C THR A 480 -1.62 35.58 -9.67
N ASP A 481 -2.48 35.06 -8.78
CA ASP A 481 -2.97 35.82 -7.61
C ASP A 481 -1.83 36.18 -6.65
N TYR A 482 -0.91 35.25 -6.37
CA TYR A 482 0.26 35.50 -5.52
C TYR A 482 1.25 36.48 -6.16
N ALA A 483 1.48 36.34 -7.46
CA ALA A 483 2.30 37.27 -8.23
C ALA A 483 1.74 38.70 -8.17
N PHE A 484 0.41 38.85 -8.19
CA PHE A 484 -0.25 40.15 -8.09
C PHE A 484 -0.27 40.69 -6.65
N SER A 485 -0.64 39.87 -5.68
CA SER A 485 -0.89 40.30 -4.29
C SER A 485 0.40 40.55 -3.49
N LYS A 486 1.49 39.82 -3.76
CA LYS A 486 2.74 40.00 -3.02
C LYS A 486 3.48 41.24 -3.50
N LYS A 487 3.61 42.27 -2.67
CA LYS A 487 4.42 43.46 -2.99
C LYS A 487 5.88 43.22 -2.64
N THR A 488 6.75 43.21 -3.64
CA THR A 488 8.20 43.12 -3.48
C THR A 488 8.90 43.78 -4.67
N SER A 489 10.12 44.30 -4.45
CA SER A 489 10.99 44.81 -5.53
C SER A 489 11.82 43.73 -6.20
N LEU A 490 11.86 42.51 -5.65
CA LEU A 490 12.61 41.38 -6.20
C LEU A 490 11.94 40.85 -7.47
N GLU A 491 12.73 40.29 -8.39
CA GLU A 491 12.18 39.62 -9.58
C GLU A 491 11.42 38.36 -9.15
N LYS A 492 10.15 38.26 -9.56
CA LYS A 492 9.29 37.14 -9.21
C LYS A 492 9.43 36.02 -10.23
N HIS A 493 9.62 34.81 -9.71
CA HIS A 493 9.62 33.57 -10.50
C HIS A 493 8.44 32.72 -10.05
N LEU A 494 7.60 32.32 -10.99
CA LEU A 494 6.46 31.45 -10.74
C LEU A 494 6.86 30.02 -11.05
N VAL A 495 6.68 29.13 -10.09
CA VAL A 495 7.11 27.74 -10.21
C VAL A 495 5.95 26.84 -9.81
N VAL A 496 5.61 25.90 -10.70
CA VAL A 496 4.68 24.82 -10.39
C VAL A 496 5.51 23.61 -10.00
N VAL A 497 5.20 22.98 -8.88
CA VAL A 497 5.89 21.76 -8.42
C VAL A 497 4.93 20.58 -8.56
N GLY A 498 5.35 19.57 -9.32
CA GLY A 498 4.63 18.31 -9.46
C GLY A 498 5.57 17.12 -9.41
N THR A 499 5.05 15.90 -9.49
CA THR A 499 5.84 14.67 -9.29
C THR A 499 6.14 13.91 -10.57
N GLN A 500 5.47 14.24 -11.67
CA GLN A 500 5.67 13.58 -12.96
C GLN A 500 6.41 14.50 -13.94
N PRO A 501 7.41 14.00 -14.67
CA PRO A 501 8.09 14.78 -15.69
C PRO A 501 7.11 15.07 -16.83
N PRO A 502 7.17 16.27 -17.44
CA PRO A 502 6.28 16.62 -18.54
C PRO A 502 6.62 15.82 -19.80
N ASP A 503 5.58 15.39 -20.51
CA ASP A 503 5.74 14.83 -21.86
C ASP A 503 5.96 15.93 -22.93
N GLU A 504 6.17 15.55 -24.20
CA GLU A 504 6.38 16.51 -25.29
C GLU A 504 5.21 17.49 -25.49
N ARG A 505 3.98 17.05 -25.24
CA ARG A 505 2.78 17.89 -25.37
C ARG A 505 2.68 18.87 -24.20
N GLU A 506 2.99 18.42 -23.00
CA GLU A 506 2.99 19.25 -21.78
C GLU A 506 4.09 20.31 -21.85
N LEU A 507 5.27 19.96 -22.38
CA LEU A 507 6.35 20.93 -22.69
C LEU A 507 5.91 21.98 -23.71
N ARG A 508 5.19 21.58 -24.78
CA ARG A 508 4.62 22.56 -25.73
C ARG A 508 3.61 23.49 -25.05
N TYR A 509 2.84 22.99 -24.08
CA TYR A 509 1.90 23.82 -23.33
C TYR A 509 2.63 24.82 -22.43
N LEU A 510 3.66 24.39 -21.70
CA LEU A 510 4.51 25.30 -20.90
C LEU A 510 5.15 26.39 -21.77
N ASN A 511 5.74 26.01 -22.92
CA ASN A 511 6.31 26.96 -23.88
C ASN A 511 5.28 27.95 -24.39
N PHE A 512 4.05 27.51 -24.67
CA PHE A 512 2.97 28.41 -25.07
C PHE A 512 2.65 29.45 -23.98
N LEU A 513 2.55 29.03 -22.71
CA LEU A 513 2.31 29.94 -21.59
C LEU A 513 3.44 30.98 -21.44
N ASN A 514 4.68 30.58 -21.67
CA ASN A 514 5.83 31.47 -21.54
C ASN A 514 6.01 32.40 -22.75
N GLU A 515 5.98 31.87 -23.97
CA GLU A 515 6.30 32.64 -25.17
C GLU A 515 5.11 33.42 -25.72
N LYS A 516 3.89 32.90 -25.57
CA LYS A 516 2.68 33.52 -26.17
C LYS A 516 1.83 34.27 -25.16
N ILE A 517 1.77 33.80 -23.91
CA ILE A 517 1.03 34.48 -22.84
C ILE A 517 1.95 35.38 -22.00
N GLY A 518 3.24 35.03 -21.86
CA GLY A 518 4.24 35.86 -21.17
C GLY A 518 4.34 35.64 -19.66
N LEU A 519 3.98 34.46 -19.14
CA LEU A 519 3.82 34.23 -17.70
C LEU A 519 5.13 34.00 -16.91
N LYS A 520 6.29 33.84 -17.56
CA LYS A 520 7.58 33.50 -16.91
C LYS A 520 7.42 32.37 -15.86
N LEU A 521 6.79 31.29 -16.28
CA LEU A 521 6.47 30.11 -15.47
C LEU A 521 7.55 29.03 -15.65
N SER A 522 7.86 28.30 -14.60
CA SER A 522 8.65 27.06 -14.70
C SER A 522 7.90 25.92 -14.04
N TYR A 523 8.18 24.69 -14.47
CA TYR A 523 7.68 23.47 -13.86
C TYR A 523 8.86 22.70 -13.24
N GLU A 524 8.78 22.40 -11.96
CA GLU A 524 9.72 21.54 -11.26
C GLU A 524 9.11 20.16 -11.03
N CYS A 525 9.74 19.13 -11.61
CA CYS A 525 9.43 17.74 -11.34
C CYS A 525 10.25 17.29 -10.13
N TYR A 526 9.61 17.19 -8.98
CA TYR A 526 10.23 16.74 -7.74
C TYR A 526 9.85 15.29 -7.42
N SER A 527 10.88 14.47 -7.20
CA SER A 527 10.73 13.11 -6.71
C SER A 527 11.06 13.06 -5.21
N ILE A 528 10.08 12.66 -4.41
CA ILE A 528 10.27 12.42 -2.97
C ILE A 528 11.27 11.27 -2.76
N GLU A 529 11.10 10.18 -3.52
CA GLU A 529 11.90 8.93 -3.40
C GLU A 529 13.40 9.18 -3.59
N THR A 530 13.77 9.97 -4.60
CA THR A 530 15.18 10.25 -4.89
C THR A 530 15.66 11.57 -4.26
N ASN A 531 14.75 12.35 -3.67
CA ASN A 531 14.98 13.71 -3.19
C ASN A 531 15.73 14.58 -4.23
N THR A 532 15.26 14.53 -5.47
CA THR A 532 15.82 15.29 -6.60
C THR A 532 14.72 16.07 -7.31
N SER A 533 15.05 17.26 -7.80
CA SER A 533 14.17 18.05 -8.67
C SER A 533 14.80 18.31 -10.03
N THR A 534 13.99 18.27 -11.09
CA THR A 534 14.37 18.71 -12.44
C THR A 534 13.46 19.86 -12.88
N THR A 535 14.06 20.97 -13.30
CA THR A 535 13.33 22.16 -13.77
C THR A 535 13.13 22.15 -15.28
N TYR A 536 11.93 22.52 -15.71
CA TYR A 536 11.53 22.72 -17.09
C TYR A 536 11.02 24.16 -17.25
N CYS A 537 11.44 24.85 -18.30
CA CYS A 537 11.16 26.26 -18.55
C CYS A 537 10.56 26.46 -19.94
#